data_AF-A0A284RC64-F1
#
_entry.id   AF-A0A284RC64-F1
#
_cell.length_a   1.000
_cell.length_b   1.000
_cell.length_c   1.000
_cell.angle_alpha   90.00
_cell.angle_beta   90.00
_cell.angle_gamma   90.00
#
_symmetry.space_group_name_H-M   'P 1'
#
loop_
_entity.id
_entity.type
_entity.pdbx_description
1 polymer ?
#
loop_
_entity_poly.entity_id
_entity_poly.type
_entity_poly.pdbx_seq_one_letter_code
_entity_poly.pdbx_strand_id
1 'polypeptide(L)'
;MVGVATATTPCGPYTYKASWKPLGADSRDMGLFVDDNSTAYLLYASDNNQNFKISRLTADYHNVSAQVSVLSASTLESPGIVKRNGVYYLIASHTSGWAPNPNKYFSATSLSGPWSSQADIAPEAVRTYFSQNAYDFPLGSNAIYMGDRWRPSLLGSSRYMWFPLSWSSGSPQIVAADVWSVNVAAGTYTAATGTTYEAEAGTRSGPATIISDSAFSAGGGVGWLGNGGTVTINNVQGTGSPQWISLYYANGAVFPMCGVITNVSIGDSSWRNRILLSVNGGTGVYVDQPDTGSGHVILSVPVQLILRSGSNSLTFGSGQTNYAGDLDKIIVYTAT
;
A
#
# COMPACT_ATOMS: atom_id res chain seq x y z
N MET A 1 2.24 -25.35 -5.07
CA MET A 1 1.85 -25.85 -6.39
C MET A 1 1.41 -24.65 -7.21
N VAL A 2 1.56 -24.71 -8.53
CA VAL A 2 1.02 -23.73 -9.46
C VAL A 2 -0.16 -24.33 -10.21
N GLY A 3 -1.06 -23.50 -10.72
CA GLY A 3 -2.13 -23.90 -11.64
C GLY A 3 -1.97 -23.19 -12.98
N VAL A 4 -2.25 -23.89 -14.09
CA VAL A 4 -2.16 -23.35 -15.45
C VAL A 4 -3.52 -23.45 -16.14
N ALA A 5 -3.91 -22.39 -16.83
CA ALA A 5 -5.11 -22.33 -17.67
C ALA A 5 -4.83 -21.53 -18.94
N THR A 6 -5.59 -21.77 -20.02
CA THR A 6 -5.39 -21.11 -21.32
C THR A 6 -6.71 -20.59 -21.90
N ALA A 7 -6.63 -19.48 -22.64
CA ALA A 7 -7.71 -18.92 -23.45
C ALA A 7 -7.17 -18.35 -24.76
N THR A 8 -8.05 -18.15 -25.75
CA THR A 8 -7.73 -17.49 -27.02
C THR A 8 -8.05 -16.00 -27.03
N THR A 9 -8.73 -15.49 -26.00
CA THR A 9 -9.03 -14.08 -25.77
C THR A 9 -8.54 -13.67 -24.37
N PRO A 10 -8.10 -12.42 -24.14
CA PRO A 10 -7.55 -11.99 -22.85
C PRO A 10 -8.48 -12.23 -21.65
N CYS A 11 -9.79 -12.03 -21.84
CA CYS A 11 -10.80 -12.20 -20.79
C CYS A 11 -11.32 -13.65 -20.64
N GLY A 12 -10.89 -14.57 -21.49
CA GLY A 12 -11.33 -15.96 -21.43
C GLY A 12 -12.72 -16.21 -22.05
N PRO A 13 -13.47 -17.22 -21.53
CA PRO A 13 -13.17 -18.01 -20.34
C PRO A 13 -11.89 -18.85 -20.49
N TYR A 14 -11.16 -19.01 -19.39
CA TYR A 14 -9.95 -19.83 -19.35
C TYR A 14 -10.30 -21.31 -19.14
N THR A 15 -9.61 -22.18 -19.88
CA THR A 15 -9.68 -23.65 -19.69
C THR A 15 -8.52 -24.08 -18.81
N TYR A 16 -8.81 -24.54 -17.60
CA TYR A 16 -7.82 -25.12 -16.69
C TYR A 16 -7.17 -26.37 -17.30
N LYS A 17 -5.85 -26.48 -17.17
CA LYS A 17 -5.07 -27.60 -17.70
C LYS A 17 -4.61 -28.55 -16.60
N ALA A 18 -3.86 -28.03 -15.63
CA ALA A 18 -3.27 -28.84 -14.58
C ALA A 18 -2.74 -27.98 -13.42
N SER A 19 -2.47 -28.66 -12.31
CA SER A 19 -1.70 -28.13 -11.19
C SER A 19 -0.53 -29.04 -10.89
N TRP A 20 0.63 -28.45 -10.58
CA TRP A 20 1.86 -29.21 -10.34
C TRP A 20 2.84 -28.44 -9.44
N LYS A 21 3.86 -29.15 -8.96
CA LYS A 21 4.97 -28.59 -8.19
C LYS A 21 6.14 -28.31 -9.14
N PRO A 22 6.59 -27.04 -9.31
CA PRO A 22 7.69 -26.72 -10.21
C PRO A 22 8.96 -27.47 -9.86
N LEU A 23 9.44 -28.31 -10.80
CA LEU A 23 10.60 -29.17 -10.60
C LEU A 23 10.50 -30.04 -9.33
N GLY A 24 9.27 -30.40 -8.92
CA GLY A 24 8.99 -31.17 -7.70
C GLY A 24 9.01 -30.36 -6.40
N ALA A 25 9.32 -29.07 -6.44
CA ALA A 25 9.43 -28.20 -5.26
C ALA A 25 8.15 -27.43 -4.95
N ASP A 26 8.12 -26.81 -3.77
CA ASP A 26 7.04 -25.93 -3.37
C ASP A 26 6.94 -24.69 -4.27
N SER A 27 5.73 -24.16 -4.36
CA SER A 27 5.43 -22.84 -4.91
C SER A 27 4.19 -22.36 -4.19
N ARG A 28 4.25 -21.19 -3.55
CA ARG A 28 3.11 -20.54 -2.89
C ARG A 28 2.84 -19.23 -3.61
N ASP A 29 3.19 -18.10 -3.01
CA ASP A 29 3.22 -16.82 -3.69
C ASP A 29 4.10 -16.91 -4.93
N MET A 30 3.58 -16.35 -6.02
CA MET A 30 4.21 -16.43 -7.32
C MET A 30 3.87 -15.22 -8.19
N GLY A 31 4.76 -14.95 -9.14
CA GLY A 31 4.60 -13.98 -10.20
C GLY A 31 5.15 -14.52 -11.51
N LEU A 32 4.77 -13.89 -12.61
CA LEU A 32 5.28 -14.20 -13.94
C LEU A 32 6.03 -12.99 -14.49
N PHE A 33 7.17 -13.24 -15.10
CA PHE A 33 7.92 -12.23 -15.85
C PHE A 33 8.16 -12.73 -17.27
N VAL A 34 7.83 -11.92 -18.27
CA VAL A 34 8.14 -12.19 -19.68
C VAL A 34 9.20 -11.19 -20.11
N ASP A 35 10.36 -11.70 -20.50
CA ASP A 35 11.48 -10.88 -20.95
C ASP A 35 11.25 -10.39 -22.40
N ASP A 36 12.03 -9.40 -22.83
CA ASP A 36 11.88 -8.76 -24.16
C ASP A 36 12.04 -9.76 -25.32
N ASN A 37 12.74 -10.87 -25.08
CA ASN A 37 12.92 -11.96 -26.05
C ASN A 37 11.80 -13.02 -26.00
N SER A 38 10.68 -12.72 -25.32
CA SER A 38 9.56 -13.64 -25.09
C SER A 38 9.89 -14.88 -24.25
N THR A 39 11.03 -14.92 -23.55
CA THR A 39 11.28 -15.96 -22.56
C THR A 39 10.52 -15.63 -21.27
N ALA A 40 9.65 -16.54 -20.83
CA ALA A 40 8.90 -16.37 -19.60
C ALA A 40 9.56 -17.08 -18.41
N TYR A 41 9.37 -16.53 -17.22
CA TYR A 41 9.92 -17.01 -15.96
C TYR A 41 8.85 -17.03 -14.87
N LEU A 42 8.83 -18.10 -14.09
CA LEU A 42 8.12 -18.19 -12.82
C LEU A 42 9.00 -17.64 -11.71
N LEU A 43 8.45 -16.72 -10.94
CA LEU A 43 9.00 -16.15 -9.71
C LEU A 43 8.21 -16.77 -8.56
N TYR A 44 8.84 -17.40 -7.56
CA TYR A 44 8.05 -18.12 -6.55
C TYR A 44 8.76 -18.34 -5.21
N ALA A 45 7.98 -18.24 -4.14
CA ALA A 45 8.34 -18.69 -2.80
C ALA A 45 8.29 -20.22 -2.73
N SER A 46 9.40 -20.86 -2.37
CA SER A 46 9.59 -22.31 -2.34
C SER A 46 10.14 -22.77 -0.97
N ASP A 47 10.20 -24.09 -0.79
CA ASP A 47 10.86 -24.76 0.32
C ASP A 47 10.34 -24.25 1.67
N ASN A 48 9.02 -24.34 1.85
CA ASN A 48 8.31 -23.76 3.00
C ASN A 48 8.57 -22.25 3.20
N ASN A 49 8.53 -21.50 2.10
CA ASN A 49 8.79 -20.06 2.00
C ASN A 49 10.21 -19.63 2.39
N GLN A 50 11.16 -20.56 2.59
CA GLN A 50 12.52 -20.18 2.99
C GLN A 50 13.36 -19.70 1.81
N ASN A 51 13.15 -20.28 0.62
CA ASN A 51 13.95 -20.00 -0.55
C ASN A 51 13.09 -19.39 -1.66
N PHE A 52 13.54 -18.28 -2.22
CA PHE A 52 12.89 -17.67 -3.38
C PHE A 52 13.56 -18.14 -4.66
N LYS A 53 12.78 -18.57 -5.65
CA LYS A 53 13.27 -19.17 -6.89
C LYS A 53 12.79 -18.40 -8.11
N ILE A 54 13.66 -18.33 -9.11
CA ILE A 54 13.36 -17.84 -10.45
C ILE A 54 13.62 -19.01 -11.40
N SER A 55 12.63 -19.40 -12.20
CA SER A 55 12.75 -20.56 -13.10
C SER A 55 12.15 -20.26 -14.46
N ARG A 56 12.86 -20.65 -15.52
CA ARG A 56 12.44 -20.43 -16.91
C ARG A 56 11.29 -21.37 -17.27
N LEU A 57 10.28 -20.86 -17.96
CA LEU A 57 9.17 -21.66 -18.49
C LEU A 57 9.56 -22.35 -19.81
N THR A 58 8.76 -23.33 -20.23
CA THR A 58 8.77 -23.88 -21.59
C THR A 58 8.26 -22.85 -22.60
N ALA A 59 8.54 -23.05 -23.89
CA ALA A 59 8.16 -22.09 -24.95
C ALA A 59 6.63 -21.88 -25.08
N ASP A 60 5.83 -22.84 -24.63
CA ASP A 60 4.37 -22.74 -24.57
C ASP A 60 3.85 -22.18 -23.23
N TYR A 61 4.76 -21.79 -22.34
CA TYR A 61 4.51 -21.29 -20.99
C TYR A 61 3.73 -22.23 -20.05
N HIS A 62 3.58 -23.51 -20.41
CA HIS A 62 2.76 -24.45 -19.63
C HIS A 62 3.52 -25.19 -18.52
N ASN A 63 4.86 -25.18 -18.54
CA ASN A 63 5.67 -25.89 -17.55
C ASN A 63 6.98 -25.13 -17.24
N VAL A 64 7.66 -25.48 -16.16
CA VAL A 64 9.02 -24.99 -15.86
C VAL A 64 10.05 -25.91 -16.52
N SER A 65 10.99 -25.33 -17.25
CA SER A 65 12.07 -26.04 -17.95
C SER A 65 13.35 -26.14 -17.12
N ALA A 66 13.72 -25.08 -16.39
CA ALA A 66 14.95 -25.04 -15.61
C ALA A 66 14.90 -23.97 -14.51
N GLN A 67 15.51 -24.26 -13.35
CA GLN A 67 15.79 -23.23 -12.34
C GLN A 67 16.92 -22.33 -12.84
N VAL A 68 16.75 -21.01 -12.70
CA VAL A 68 17.66 -19.98 -13.20
C VAL A 68 18.39 -19.30 -12.05
N SER A 69 17.70 -19.04 -10.94
CA SER A 69 18.29 -18.46 -9.74
C SER A 69 17.56 -18.95 -8.49
N VAL A 70 18.27 -18.90 -7.36
CA VAL A 70 17.72 -19.12 -6.02
C VAL A 70 18.33 -18.09 -5.07
N LEU A 71 17.48 -17.36 -4.36
CA LEU A 71 17.85 -16.50 -3.25
C LEU A 71 17.54 -17.29 -1.97
N SER A 72 18.55 -18.00 -1.47
CA SER A 72 18.44 -18.91 -0.33
C SER A 72 18.19 -18.15 0.98
N ALA A 73 17.35 -18.72 1.86
CA ALA A 73 17.01 -18.16 3.18
C ALA A 73 16.55 -16.69 3.13
N SER A 74 15.92 -16.29 2.02
CA SER A 74 15.49 -14.90 1.79
C SER A 74 14.10 -14.60 2.34
N THR A 75 13.27 -15.64 2.54
CA THR A 75 11.90 -15.50 3.06
C THR A 75 11.04 -14.51 2.26
N LEU A 76 11.22 -14.48 0.93
CA LEU A 76 10.49 -13.58 0.03
C LEU A 76 9.18 -14.21 -0.46
N GLU A 77 8.14 -13.39 -0.57
CA GLU A 77 6.84 -13.68 -1.16
C GLU A 77 6.31 -12.46 -1.94
N SER A 78 5.13 -12.59 -2.54
CA SER A 78 4.51 -11.62 -3.46
C SER A 78 5.46 -10.91 -4.46
N PRO A 79 6.04 -11.65 -5.43
CA PRO A 79 7.08 -11.12 -6.29
C PRO A 79 6.56 -10.47 -7.59
N GLY A 80 7.29 -9.46 -8.07
CA GLY A 80 7.20 -8.94 -9.43
C GLY A 80 8.56 -8.48 -9.94
N ILE A 81 8.75 -8.44 -11.27
CA ILE A 81 9.97 -7.92 -11.90
C ILE A 81 9.64 -6.83 -12.90
N VAL A 82 10.37 -5.71 -12.80
CA VAL A 82 10.44 -4.67 -13.83
C VAL A 82 11.82 -4.71 -14.45
N LYS A 83 11.89 -4.74 -15.78
CA LYS A 83 13.14 -4.55 -16.51
C LYS A 83 13.27 -3.09 -16.94
N ARG A 84 14.40 -2.46 -16.60
CA ARG A 84 14.68 -1.06 -16.91
C ARG A 84 16.15 -0.91 -17.31
N ASN A 85 16.41 -0.32 -18.49
CA ASN A 85 17.75 -0.07 -19.00
C ASN A 85 18.66 -1.32 -18.95
N GLY A 86 18.11 -2.48 -19.30
CA GLY A 86 18.84 -3.76 -19.29
C GLY A 86 19.07 -4.38 -17.90
N VAL A 87 18.54 -3.78 -16.83
CA VAL A 87 18.62 -4.28 -15.45
C VAL A 87 17.26 -4.81 -15.03
N TYR A 88 17.24 -5.99 -14.40
CA TYR A 88 16.05 -6.56 -13.78
C TYR A 88 15.97 -6.09 -12.34
N TYR A 89 14.81 -5.58 -11.96
CA TYR A 89 14.49 -5.18 -10.59
C TYR A 89 13.39 -6.11 -10.07
N LEU A 90 13.72 -6.95 -9.09
CA LEU A 90 12.76 -7.79 -8.36
C LEU A 90 12.21 -6.97 -7.21
N ILE A 91 10.89 -6.88 -7.10
CA ILE A 91 10.17 -6.31 -5.96
C ILE A 91 9.45 -7.46 -5.26
N ALA A 92 9.59 -7.55 -3.95
CA ALA A 92 8.99 -8.62 -3.14
C ALA A 92 8.74 -8.17 -1.69
N SER A 93 7.79 -8.81 -1.02
CA SER A 93 7.64 -8.70 0.44
C SER A 93 8.41 -9.81 1.16
N HIS A 94 8.61 -9.65 2.47
CA HIS A 94 8.93 -10.80 3.32
C HIS A 94 7.67 -11.56 3.73
N THR A 95 7.83 -12.73 4.35
CA THR A 95 6.72 -13.59 4.78
C THR A 95 6.20 -13.19 6.16
N SER A 96 5.05 -12.52 6.21
CA SER A 96 4.36 -12.15 7.47
C SER A 96 2.86 -12.46 7.44
N GLY A 97 2.45 -13.40 6.58
CA GLY A 97 1.05 -13.73 6.37
C GLY A 97 0.31 -12.52 5.79
N TRP A 98 -0.84 -12.18 6.35
CA TRP A 98 -1.60 -11.01 5.89
C TRP A 98 -0.95 -9.66 6.26
N ALA A 99 0.02 -9.65 7.18
CA ALA A 99 0.53 -8.41 7.76
C ALA A 99 1.43 -7.70 6.76
N PRO A 100 1.27 -6.37 6.56
CA PRO A 100 2.17 -5.64 5.70
C PRO A 100 3.57 -5.64 6.33
N ASN A 101 4.59 -5.60 5.49
CA ASN A 101 5.97 -5.45 5.89
C ASN A 101 6.71 -4.53 4.90
N PRO A 102 7.92 -4.06 5.22
CA PRO A 102 8.72 -3.25 4.33
C PRO A 102 9.14 -4.08 3.10
N ASN A 103 8.48 -3.85 1.97
CA ASN A 103 8.78 -4.52 0.72
C ASN A 103 10.14 -4.04 0.22
N LYS A 104 10.86 -4.95 -0.42
CA LYS A 104 12.25 -4.75 -0.83
C LYS A 104 12.36 -4.80 -2.34
N TYR A 105 13.36 -4.13 -2.88
CA TYR A 105 13.86 -4.36 -4.22
C TYR A 105 15.23 -5.03 -4.20
N PHE A 106 15.51 -5.75 -5.29
CA PHE A 106 16.79 -6.35 -5.64
C PHE A 106 17.08 -6.01 -7.10
N SER A 107 18.34 -5.86 -7.50
CA SER A 107 18.70 -5.65 -8.91
C SER A 107 19.75 -6.65 -9.40
N ALA A 108 19.66 -7.00 -10.69
CA ALA A 108 20.63 -7.83 -11.39
C ALA A 108 20.66 -7.51 -12.89
N THR A 109 21.80 -7.71 -13.54
CA THR A 109 21.92 -7.60 -15.02
C THR A 109 21.53 -8.89 -15.76
N SER A 110 21.30 -9.98 -15.01
CA SER A 110 20.79 -11.26 -15.49
C SER A 110 19.83 -11.85 -14.47
N LEU A 111 18.78 -12.52 -14.92
CA LEU A 111 17.86 -13.25 -14.03
C LEU A 111 18.54 -14.38 -13.25
N SER A 112 19.71 -14.86 -13.69
CA SER A 112 20.55 -15.80 -12.94
C SER A 112 21.26 -15.16 -11.74
N GLY A 113 21.24 -13.84 -11.65
CA GLY A 113 22.03 -13.06 -10.70
C GLY A 113 23.47 -12.80 -11.18
N PRO A 114 24.36 -12.38 -10.28
CA PRO A 114 24.10 -12.17 -8.86
C PRO A 114 23.09 -11.05 -8.62
N TRP A 115 22.17 -11.26 -7.67
CA TRP A 115 21.24 -10.23 -7.21
C TRP A 115 21.91 -9.36 -6.14
N SER A 116 21.58 -8.08 -6.10
CA SER A 116 22.01 -7.17 -5.03
C SER A 116 21.51 -7.63 -3.66
N SER A 117 22.02 -7.01 -2.59
CA SER A 117 21.32 -7.06 -1.30
C SER A 117 19.96 -6.37 -1.39
N GLN A 118 19.07 -6.71 -0.47
CA GLN A 118 17.76 -6.07 -0.36
C GLN A 118 17.90 -4.59 0.01
N ALA A 119 17.00 -3.76 -0.51
CA ALA A 119 16.83 -2.37 -0.11
C ALA A 119 15.35 -1.98 -0.15
N ASP A 120 14.93 -1.06 0.70
CA ASP A 120 13.54 -0.64 0.82
C ASP A 120 13.05 0.16 -0.40
N ILE A 121 11.79 -0.05 -0.79
CA ILE A 121 11.10 0.78 -1.80
C ILE A 121 10.28 1.93 -1.18
N ALA A 122 10.15 1.95 0.15
CA ALA A 122 9.41 2.95 0.92
C ALA A 122 10.02 3.04 2.33
N PRO A 123 9.78 4.11 3.11
CA PRO A 123 10.23 4.17 4.49
C PRO A 123 9.81 2.93 5.29
N GLU A 124 10.76 2.30 5.99
CA GLU A 124 10.54 0.99 6.61
C GLU A 124 9.32 1.00 7.56
N ALA A 125 9.19 2.06 8.36
CA ALA A 125 8.14 2.21 9.36
C ALA A 125 6.71 2.21 8.78
N VAL A 126 6.53 2.65 7.52
CA VAL A 126 5.19 2.69 6.89
C VAL A 126 4.75 1.32 6.36
N ARG A 127 5.62 0.29 6.41
CA ARG A 127 5.36 -1.07 5.92
C ARG A 127 4.78 -1.04 4.51
N THR A 128 5.46 -0.33 3.62
CA THR A 128 5.02 -0.10 2.23
C THR A 128 3.67 0.63 2.16
N TYR A 129 3.46 1.67 2.99
CA TYR A 129 2.18 2.38 3.10
C TYR A 129 1.00 1.46 3.42
N PHE A 130 1.25 0.45 4.26
CA PHE A 130 0.32 -0.63 4.61
C PHE A 130 -0.20 -1.33 3.35
N SER A 131 0.73 -1.90 2.59
CA SER A 131 0.42 -2.81 1.49
C SER A 131 1.48 -3.90 1.33
N GLN A 132 1.10 -4.90 0.55
CA GLN A 132 1.98 -5.95 0.04
C GLN A 132 1.99 -5.85 -1.48
N ASN A 133 3.15 -6.04 -2.12
CA ASN A 133 3.25 -6.04 -3.57
C ASN A 133 2.24 -7.00 -4.21
N ALA A 134 1.86 -6.79 -5.46
CA ALA A 134 1.05 -7.72 -6.24
C ALA A 134 1.44 -7.70 -7.72
N TYR A 135 1.67 -6.51 -8.28
CA TYR A 135 2.16 -6.34 -9.65
C TYR A 135 2.96 -5.05 -9.80
N ASP A 136 3.95 -5.08 -10.69
CA ASP A 136 4.80 -3.92 -10.98
C ASP A 136 4.71 -3.58 -12.47
N PHE A 137 3.88 -2.59 -12.81
CA PHE A 137 3.57 -2.26 -14.20
C PHE A 137 4.59 -1.27 -14.78
N PRO A 138 5.35 -1.60 -15.85
CA PRO A 138 6.28 -0.65 -16.46
C PRO A 138 5.58 0.60 -17.02
N LEU A 139 6.12 1.79 -16.74
CA LEU A 139 5.54 3.07 -17.15
C LEU A 139 6.65 4.02 -17.62
N GLY A 140 6.97 4.00 -18.92
CA GLY A 140 8.05 4.81 -19.50
C GLY A 140 9.39 4.50 -18.84
N SER A 141 10.00 5.51 -18.20
CA SER A 141 11.26 5.35 -17.44
C SER A 141 11.06 4.92 -15.98
N ASN A 142 9.82 4.68 -15.56
CA ASN A 142 9.40 4.37 -14.19
C ASN A 142 8.50 3.11 -14.21
N ALA A 143 7.80 2.85 -13.12
CA ALA A 143 6.74 1.84 -13.05
C ALA A 143 5.57 2.33 -12.18
N ILE A 144 4.53 1.51 -12.06
CA ILE A 144 3.46 1.63 -11.09
C ILE A 144 3.57 0.45 -10.15
N TYR A 145 3.80 0.73 -8.87
CA TYR A 145 3.63 -0.25 -7.81
C TYR A 145 2.13 -0.50 -7.64
N MET A 146 1.70 -1.75 -7.76
CA MET A 146 0.33 -2.17 -7.51
C MET A 146 0.35 -3.18 -6.37
N GLY A 147 -0.06 -2.75 -5.19
CA GLY A 147 -0.16 -3.61 -4.02
C GLY A 147 -1.57 -3.78 -3.48
N ASP A 148 -1.72 -4.73 -2.58
CA ASP A 148 -2.93 -4.99 -1.82
C ASP A 148 -2.75 -4.56 -0.36
N ARG A 149 -3.76 -3.85 0.16
CA ARG A 149 -3.98 -3.70 1.60
C ARG A 149 -4.97 -4.77 2.04
N TRP A 150 -4.44 -5.89 2.50
CA TRP A 150 -5.24 -7.02 2.96
C TRP A 150 -6.06 -6.69 4.20
N ARG A 151 -7.36 -7.00 4.16
CA ARG A 151 -8.26 -6.95 5.32
C ARG A 151 -8.76 -8.38 5.63
N PRO A 152 -8.01 -9.18 6.41
CA PRO A 152 -8.31 -10.60 6.59
C PRO A 152 -9.68 -10.88 7.23
N SER A 153 -10.20 -9.97 8.05
CA SER A 153 -11.53 -10.08 8.64
C SER A 153 -12.68 -9.83 7.65
N LEU A 154 -12.39 -9.23 6.50
CA LEU A 154 -13.37 -8.91 5.45
C LEU A 154 -12.67 -8.81 4.10
N LEU A 155 -12.20 -9.94 3.57
CA LEU A 155 -11.29 -10.00 2.42
C LEU A 155 -11.79 -9.27 1.17
N GLY A 156 -13.11 -9.33 0.88
CA GLY A 156 -13.72 -8.60 -0.24
C GLY A 156 -13.68 -7.07 -0.11
N SER A 157 -13.32 -6.56 1.07
CA SER A 157 -13.10 -5.14 1.34
C SER A 157 -11.61 -4.78 1.47
N SER A 158 -10.70 -5.67 1.08
CA SER A 158 -9.30 -5.29 0.84
C SER A 158 -9.22 -4.16 -0.19
N ARG A 159 -8.13 -3.40 -0.19
CA ARG A 159 -7.98 -2.20 -1.03
C ARG A 159 -6.76 -2.30 -1.93
N TYR A 160 -6.84 -1.63 -3.07
CA TYR A 160 -5.73 -1.48 -3.99
C TYR A 160 -4.89 -0.27 -3.59
N MET A 161 -3.59 -0.48 -3.44
CA MET A 161 -2.61 0.53 -3.07
C MET A 161 -1.69 0.75 -4.25
N TRP A 162 -2.07 1.68 -5.13
CA TRP A 162 -1.34 1.95 -6.37
C TRP A 162 -0.60 3.28 -6.27
N PHE A 163 0.71 3.23 -6.54
CA PHE A 163 1.58 4.40 -6.48
C PHE A 163 2.54 4.41 -7.66
N PRO A 164 2.98 5.59 -8.13
CA PRO A 164 4.14 5.67 -8.99
C PRO A 164 5.38 5.09 -8.29
N LEU A 165 6.14 4.26 -9.01
CA LEU A 165 7.43 3.73 -8.58
C LEU A 165 8.53 4.42 -9.41
N SER A 166 9.24 5.35 -8.79
CA SER A 166 10.17 6.27 -9.45
C SER A 166 11.63 5.83 -9.29
N TRP A 167 12.43 6.02 -10.34
CA TRP A 167 13.90 5.87 -10.30
C TRP A 167 14.65 7.20 -10.23
N SER A 168 13.98 8.30 -9.87
CA SER A 168 14.60 9.64 -9.82
C SER A 168 15.79 9.75 -8.85
N SER A 169 15.82 8.92 -7.80
CA SER A 169 16.94 8.81 -6.85
C SER A 169 18.02 7.81 -7.28
N GLY A 170 17.87 7.16 -8.44
CA GLY A 170 18.75 6.10 -8.94
C GLY A 170 18.27 4.67 -8.63
N SER A 171 17.36 4.50 -7.67
CA SER A 171 16.74 3.23 -7.27
C SER A 171 15.21 3.35 -7.24
N PRO A 172 14.44 2.25 -7.34
CA PRO A 172 12.98 2.31 -7.29
C PRO A 172 12.52 2.76 -5.92
N GLN A 173 11.75 3.84 -5.86
CA GLN A 173 11.09 4.34 -4.65
C GLN A 173 9.63 4.66 -4.94
N ILE A 174 8.74 4.26 -4.03
CA ILE A 174 7.34 4.63 -4.06
C ILE A 174 7.22 6.15 -3.89
N VAL A 175 6.45 6.77 -4.76
CA VAL A 175 6.03 8.17 -4.62
C VAL A 175 4.69 8.17 -3.88
N ALA A 176 4.70 8.64 -2.62
CA ALA A 176 3.51 8.73 -1.77
C ALA A 176 2.56 9.84 -2.26
N ALA A 177 1.83 9.55 -3.34
CA ALA A 177 0.81 10.43 -3.90
C ALA A 177 -0.57 9.84 -3.63
N ASP A 178 -1.35 10.46 -2.73
CA ASP A 178 -2.69 9.96 -2.41
C ASP A 178 -3.65 10.04 -3.61
N VAL A 179 -3.50 11.12 -4.40
CA VAL A 179 -4.25 11.36 -5.63
C VAL A 179 -3.25 11.63 -6.73
N TRP A 180 -3.35 10.87 -7.82
CA TRP A 180 -2.46 11.01 -8.96
C TRP A 180 -3.14 10.50 -10.24
N SER A 181 -2.67 11.00 -11.38
CA SER A 181 -3.12 10.58 -12.71
C SER A 181 -2.01 9.91 -13.48
N VAL A 182 -2.36 8.98 -14.36
CA VAL A 182 -1.43 8.27 -15.25
C VAL A 182 -1.75 8.57 -16.72
N ASN A 183 -0.72 8.80 -17.52
CA ASN A 183 -0.79 8.76 -18.97
C ASN A 183 0.06 7.57 -19.46
N VAL A 184 -0.59 6.44 -19.68
CA VAL A 184 0.07 5.19 -20.09
C VAL A 184 0.75 5.34 -21.45
N ALA A 185 0.12 6.04 -22.39
CA ALA A 185 0.67 6.24 -23.73
C ALA A 185 1.95 7.10 -23.71
N ALA A 186 1.98 8.12 -22.86
CA ALA A 186 3.17 8.96 -22.67
C ALA A 186 4.20 8.35 -21.69
N GLY A 187 3.85 7.27 -20.98
CA GLY A 187 4.71 6.68 -19.96
C GLY A 187 4.96 7.61 -18.77
N THR A 188 3.99 8.45 -18.41
CA THR A 188 4.14 9.48 -17.36
C THR A 188 3.05 9.41 -16.30
N TYR A 189 3.32 9.99 -15.14
CA TYR A 189 2.36 10.19 -14.06
C TYR A 189 2.41 11.63 -13.54
N THR A 190 1.37 12.06 -12.85
CA THR A 190 1.32 13.38 -12.19
C THR A 190 0.64 13.24 -10.84
N ALA A 191 1.35 13.60 -9.77
CA ALA A 191 0.77 13.69 -8.43
C ALA A 191 -0.08 14.97 -8.34
N ALA A 192 -1.30 14.84 -7.83
CA ALA A 192 -2.16 15.99 -7.61
C ALA A 192 -1.60 16.85 -6.47
N THR A 193 -1.79 18.16 -6.56
CA THR A 193 -1.52 19.08 -5.45
C THR A 193 -2.82 19.34 -4.68
N GLY A 194 -2.73 19.37 -3.36
CA GLY A 194 -3.84 19.71 -2.49
C GLY A 194 -3.46 20.79 -1.48
N THR A 195 -4.45 21.30 -0.78
CA THR A 195 -4.25 22.24 0.34
C THR A 195 -4.23 21.47 1.65
N THR A 196 -3.15 21.64 2.41
CA THR A 196 -2.98 21.05 3.74
C THR A 196 -3.69 21.89 4.80
N TYR A 197 -4.38 21.21 5.72
CA TYR A 197 -4.93 21.79 6.93
C TYR A 197 -4.51 20.95 8.13
N GLU A 198 -3.68 21.52 9.00
CA GLU A 198 -3.20 20.83 10.20
C GLU A 198 -4.33 20.68 11.22
N ALA A 199 -4.45 19.51 11.85
CA ALA A 199 -5.55 19.23 12.76
C ALA A 199 -5.45 20.06 14.04
N GLU A 200 -4.25 20.31 14.54
CA GLU A 200 -3.97 21.08 15.76
C GLU A 200 -4.35 22.56 15.64
N ALA A 201 -4.46 23.08 14.40
CA ALA A 201 -5.00 24.41 14.12
C ALA A 201 -6.54 24.46 14.15
N GLY A 202 -7.20 23.29 14.20
CA GLY A 202 -8.65 23.17 14.28
C GLY A 202 -9.23 23.50 15.66
N THR A 203 -10.53 23.78 15.70
CA THR A 203 -11.27 24.02 16.95
C THR A 203 -11.62 22.69 17.59
N ARG A 204 -11.05 22.41 18.76
CA ARG A 204 -11.31 21.18 19.54
C ARG A 204 -12.51 21.35 20.47
N SER A 205 -13.17 20.24 20.79
CA SER A 205 -14.23 20.18 21.81
C SER A 205 -14.20 18.83 22.53
N GLY A 206 -14.73 18.80 23.76
CA GLY A 206 -14.71 17.61 24.62
C GLY A 206 -13.30 17.23 25.06
N PRO A 207 -12.99 15.92 25.23
CA PRO A 207 -11.70 15.44 25.71
C PRO A 207 -10.56 15.48 24.67
N ALA A 208 -10.76 16.02 23.46
CA ALA A 208 -9.73 16.02 22.42
C ALA A 208 -8.50 16.87 22.81
N THR A 209 -7.29 16.31 22.71
CA THR A 209 -6.04 16.96 23.12
C THR A 209 -5.07 17.13 21.95
N ILE A 210 -4.17 18.10 22.07
CA ILE A 210 -3.01 18.16 21.18
C ILE A 210 -2.03 17.04 21.56
N ILE A 211 -1.50 16.36 20.56
CA ILE A 211 -0.36 15.45 20.67
C ILE A 211 0.83 16.16 20.04
N SER A 212 2.01 15.99 20.63
CA SER A 212 3.27 16.50 20.09
C SER A 212 4.21 15.34 19.80
N ASP A 213 4.65 15.24 18.56
CA ASP A 213 5.48 14.14 18.09
C ASP A 213 6.19 14.54 16.79
N SER A 214 7.46 14.17 16.63
CA SER A 214 8.25 14.56 15.45
C SER A 214 7.83 13.87 14.15
N ALA A 215 7.01 12.82 14.23
CA ALA A 215 6.45 12.15 13.05
C ALA A 215 5.27 12.91 12.44
N PHE A 216 4.62 13.79 13.21
CA PHE A 216 3.46 14.55 12.76
C PHE A 216 3.90 15.78 11.96
N SER A 217 3.06 16.19 11.02
CA SER A 217 3.21 17.46 10.30
C SER A 217 3.29 18.61 11.30
N ALA A 218 4.23 19.53 11.08
CA ALA A 218 4.50 20.64 12.01
C ALA A 218 4.78 20.24 13.49
N GLY A 219 4.97 18.94 13.78
CA GLY A 219 5.23 18.41 15.12
C GLY A 219 3.98 18.25 16.01
N GLY A 220 2.77 18.40 15.46
CA GLY A 220 1.52 18.41 16.23
C GLY A 220 0.39 17.62 15.57
N GLY A 221 -0.54 17.13 16.38
CA GLY A 221 -1.79 16.53 15.90
C GLY A 221 -2.87 16.55 16.97
N VAL A 222 -4.01 15.93 16.71
CA VAL A 222 -5.14 15.85 17.66
C VAL A 222 -5.48 14.41 17.98
N GLY A 223 -5.32 14.06 19.26
CA GLY A 223 -5.70 12.78 19.82
C GLY A 223 -7.00 12.84 20.61
N TRP A 224 -7.37 11.67 21.17
CA TRP A 224 -8.61 11.49 21.93
C TRP A 224 -9.86 11.93 21.13
N LEU A 225 -9.82 11.75 19.82
CA LEU A 225 -10.95 11.96 18.92
C LEU A 225 -11.92 10.78 19.01
N GLY A 226 -13.22 11.05 18.86
CA GLY A 226 -14.27 10.09 19.20
C GLY A 226 -14.53 10.02 20.70
N ASN A 227 -15.53 9.22 21.11
CA ASN A 227 -15.94 9.10 22.51
C ASN A 227 -16.15 10.48 23.20
N GLY A 228 -16.81 11.40 22.49
CA GLY A 228 -17.08 12.77 22.92
C GLY A 228 -16.02 13.81 22.52
N GLY A 229 -14.82 13.40 22.09
CA GLY A 229 -13.77 14.31 21.62
C GLY A 229 -13.89 14.62 20.13
N THR A 230 -13.76 15.88 19.75
CA THR A 230 -13.85 16.31 18.35
C THR A 230 -12.81 17.37 18.00
N VAL A 231 -12.48 17.45 16.72
CA VAL A 231 -11.81 18.60 16.11
C VAL A 231 -12.59 19.07 14.89
N THR A 232 -12.74 20.38 14.73
CA THR A 232 -13.33 21.00 13.54
C THR A 232 -12.30 21.84 12.82
N ILE A 233 -12.00 21.46 11.58
CA ILE A 233 -11.15 22.23 10.67
C ILE A 233 -12.06 23.17 9.89
N ASN A 234 -11.82 24.48 10.03
CA ASN A 234 -12.63 25.54 9.41
C ASN A 234 -11.93 26.13 8.18
N ASN A 235 -12.68 26.88 7.38
CA ASN A 235 -12.17 27.57 6.19
C ASN A 235 -11.57 26.63 5.13
N VAL A 236 -12.04 25.38 5.11
CA VAL A 236 -11.69 24.41 4.09
C VAL A 236 -12.31 24.83 2.76
N GLN A 237 -11.48 25.14 1.77
CA GLN A 237 -11.96 25.63 0.48
C GLN A 237 -12.53 24.49 -0.36
N GLY A 238 -13.81 24.64 -0.73
CA GLY A 238 -14.54 23.73 -1.59
C GLY A 238 -14.74 24.29 -2.99
N THR A 239 -14.81 23.41 -3.98
CA THR A 239 -15.05 23.76 -5.39
C THR A 239 -16.54 23.77 -5.77
N GLY A 240 -17.42 23.28 -4.89
CA GLY A 240 -18.83 23.04 -5.23
C GLY A 240 -19.06 21.70 -5.96
N SER A 241 -18.04 20.83 -6.01
CA SER A 241 -18.07 19.51 -6.65
C SER A 241 -17.45 18.46 -5.72
N PRO A 242 -17.57 17.15 -6.01
CA PRO A 242 -16.84 16.12 -5.26
C PRO A 242 -15.33 16.38 -5.26
N GLN A 243 -14.72 16.29 -4.08
CA GLN A 243 -13.28 16.45 -3.88
C GLN A 243 -12.74 15.28 -3.05
N TRP A 244 -11.55 14.80 -3.44
CA TRP A 244 -10.79 13.88 -2.62
C TRP A 244 -10.17 14.62 -1.43
N ILE A 245 -10.30 14.01 -0.26
CA ILE A 245 -9.68 14.47 0.98
C ILE A 245 -8.92 13.30 1.57
N SER A 246 -7.62 13.48 1.79
CA SER A 246 -6.80 12.52 2.52
C SER A 246 -6.75 12.89 3.98
N LEU A 247 -7.07 11.93 4.85
CA LEU A 247 -6.90 12.05 6.28
C LEU A 247 -5.57 11.39 6.65
N TYR A 248 -4.62 12.18 7.14
CA TYR A 248 -3.36 11.70 7.68
C TYR A 248 -3.51 11.47 9.18
N TYR A 249 -3.16 10.28 9.65
CA TYR A 249 -3.37 9.90 11.04
C TYR A 249 -2.34 8.88 11.50
N ALA A 250 -2.15 8.80 12.82
CA ALA A 250 -1.51 7.68 13.51
C ALA A 250 -2.56 6.80 14.18
N ASN A 251 -2.38 5.49 14.11
CA ASN A 251 -3.21 4.52 14.81
C ASN A 251 -2.33 3.35 15.28
N GLY A 252 -1.62 3.57 16.38
CA GLY A 252 -0.89 2.52 17.09
C GLY A 252 -1.83 1.75 18.00
N ALA A 253 -2.68 0.89 17.47
CA ALA A 253 -3.58 0.07 18.28
C ALA A 253 -2.89 -1.15 18.93
N VAL A 254 -1.57 -1.09 19.14
CA VAL A 254 -0.80 -2.06 19.92
C VAL A 254 -0.28 -1.33 21.16
N PHE A 255 -0.76 -1.76 22.33
CA PHE A 255 -0.50 -1.17 23.64
C PHE A 255 0.99 -0.90 23.94
N PRO A 256 1.31 0.08 24.82
CA PRO A 256 2.61 0.14 25.44
C PRO A 256 2.76 -1.05 26.39
N MET A 257 3.91 -1.73 26.37
CA MET A 257 4.58 -2.42 27.50
C MET A 257 5.23 -3.76 27.09
N CYS A 258 6.56 -3.79 27.22
CA CYS A 258 7.45 -4.94 27.36
C CYS A 258 7.54 -5.92 26.16
N GLY A 259 8.74 -6.00 25.59
CA GLY A 259 9.05 -6.72 24.37
C GLY A 259 8.72 -8.21 24.42
N VAL A 260 7.75 -8.61 23.61
CA VAL A 260 7.73 -9.86 22.86
C VAL A 260 6.94 -9.57 21.58
N ILE A 261 7.60 -9.52 20.42
CA ILE A 261 6.90 -9.52 19.12
C ILE A 261 6.48 -10.96 18.87
N THR A 262 5.29 -11.34 19.33
CA THR A 262 4.61 -12.56 18.89
C THR A 262 3.25 -12.19 18.36
N ASN A 263 3.05 -12.45 17.07
CA ASN A 263 1.80 -12.25 16.32
C ASN A 263 1.25 -10.82 16.38
N VAL A 264 1.72 -9.95 15.47
CA VAL A 264 1.00 -8.72 15.11
C VAL A 264 -0.35 -9.16 14.55
N SER A 265 -1.37 -9.18 15.41
CA SER A 265 -2.75 -9.28 14.98
C SER A 265 -3.04 -8.03 14.15
N ILE A 266 -3.23 -8.22 12.84
CA ILE A 266 -3.98 -7.25 12.03
C ILE A 266 -5.43 -7.36 12.47
N GLY A 267 -5.70 -6.84 13.66
CA GLY A 267 -7.03 -6.51 14.09
C GLY A 267 -7.10 -5.00 13.97
N ASP A 268 -7.79 -4.52 12.93
CA ASP A 268 -8.40 -3.20 12.98
C ASP A 268 -9.09 -3.09 14.34
N SER A 269 -8.48 -2.37 15.28
CA SER A 269 -8.90 -2.48 16.68
C SER A 269 -10.35 -2.05 16.74
N SER A 270 -11.23 -2.87 17.34
CA SER A 270 -12.66 -2.59 17.33
C SER A 270 -13.03 -1.26 18.02
N TRP A 271 -12.06 -0.66 18.72
CA TRP A 271 -12.20 0.58 19.47
C TRP A 271 -11.46 1.78 18.86
N ARG A 272 -10.61 1.60 17.83
CA ARG A 272 -9.95 2.65 17.02
C ARG A 272 -9.80 2.21 15.56
N ASN A 273 -10.92 2.07 14.86
CA ASN A 273 -10.91 1.59 13.47
C ASN A 273 -11.42 2.59 12.45
N ARG A 274 -12.04 3.69 12.90
CA ARG A 274 -12.69 4.64 12.01
C ARG A 274 -12.95 5.96 12.72
N ILE A 275 -13.12 6.99 11.90
CA ILE A 275 -13.52 8.31 12.33
C ILE A 275 -14.80 8.73 11.60
N LEU A 276 -15.75 9.30 12.34
CA LEU A 276 -16.92 9.94 11.77
C LEU A 276 -16.55 11.36 11.36
N LEU A 277 -16.76 11.66 10.08
CA LEU A 277 -16.50 12.95 9.46
C LEU A 277 -17.80 13.57 8.98
N SER A 278 -18.12 14.76 9.48
CA SER A 278 -19.26 15.58 9.04
C SER A 278 -18.78 16.84 8.34
N VAL A 279 -19.48 17.21 7.26
CA VAL A 279 -19.25 18.45 6.51
C VAL A 279 -20.37 19.43 6.83
N ASN A 280 -20.03 20.65 7.25
CA ASN A 280 -20.96 21.74 7.55
C ASN A 280 -22.12 21.36 8.50
N GLY A 281 -21.85 20.45 9.46
CA GLY A 281 -22.87 19.94 10.40
C GLY A 281 -23.88 18.96 9.79
N GLY A 282 -23.67 18.50 8.57
CA GLY A 282 -24.51 17.49 7.91
C GLY A 282 -24.31 16.07 8.47
N THR A 283 -24.97 15.10 7.85
CA THR A 283 -24.82 13.68 8.21
C THR A 283 -23.37 13.23 8.04
N GLY A 284 -22.83 12.59 9.09
CA GLY A 284 -21.47 12.09 9.08
C GLY A 284 -21.28 10.84 8.23
N VAL A 285 -20.07 10.67 7.67
CA VAL A 285 -19.62 9.43 7.03
C VAL A 285 -18.49 8.81 7.85
N TYR A 286 -18.46 7.48 7.93
CA TYR A 286 -17.34 6.78 8.56
C TYR A 286 -16.21 6.60 7.56
N VAL A 287 -14.99 6.96 7.97
CA VAL A 287 -13.75 6.69 7.24
C VAL A 287 -12.94 5.70 8.05
N ASP A 288 -12.67 4.52 7.48
CA ASP A 288 -11.84 3.50 8.12
C ASP A 288 -10.39 4.02 8.28
N GLN A 289 -9.79 3.77 9.44
CA GLN A 289 -8.44 4.15 9.83
C GLN A 289 -7.64 2.90 10.24
N PRO A 290 -7.11 2.13 9.27
CA PRO A 290 -6.25 0.98 9.54
C PRO A 290 -5.07 1.28 10.50
N ASP A 291 -4.59 0.25 11.19
CA ASP A 291 -3.37 0.28 12.02
C ASP A 291 -2.19 0.93 11.28
N THR A 292 -1.54 1.94 11.86
CA THR A 292 -0.34 2.53 11.23
C THR A 292 0.94 1.83 11.65
N GLY A 293 0.85 0.84 12.56
CA GLY A 293 1.96 0.06 13.09
C GLY A 293 2.54 0.66 14.37
N SER A 294 2.33 1.95 14.62
CA SER A 294 2.76 2.68 15.82
C SER A 294 2.07 4.04 15.90
N GLY A 295 1.96 4.60 17.11
CA GLY A 295 1.53 6.00 17.31
C GLY A 295 2.46 7.05 16.71
N HIS A 296 3.66 6.64 16.26
CA HIS A 296 4.69 7.49 15.67
C HIS A 296 4.81 7.31 14.15
N VAL A 297 3.84 6.67 13.50
CA VAL A 297 3.82 6.42 12.06
C VAL A 297 2.54 6.97 11.49
N ILE A 298 2.67 7.86 10.51
CA ILE A 298 1.55 8.47 9.82
C ILE A 298 1.27 7.74 8.51
N LEU A 299 0.00 7.36 8.31
CA LEU A 299 -0.53 6.92 7.02
C LEU A 299 -1.70 7.81 6.62
N SER A 300 -2.10 7.75 5.36
CA SER A 300 -3.27 8.43 4.83
C SER A 300 -4.36 7.46 4.36
N VAL A 301 -5.61 7.90 4.48
CA VAL A 301 -6.78 7.27 3.85
C VAL A 301 -7.62 8.32 3.13
N PRO A 302 -8.11 8.02 1.92
CA PRO A 302 -8.92 8.96 1.17
C PRO A 302 -10.41 8.84 1.52
N VAL A 303 -11.10 9.97 1.42
CA VAL A 303 -12.57 10.05 1.39
C VAL A 303 -12.97 11.06 0.32
N GLN A 304 -13.98 10.76 -0.47
CA GLN A 304 -14.54 11.70 -1.44
C GLN A 304 -15.77 12.37 -0.83
N LEU A 305 -15.75 13.70 -0.74
CA LEU A 305 -16.84 14.49 -0.16
C LEU A 305 -17.26 15.62 -1.10
N ILE A 306 -18.53 16.00 -1.05
CA ILE A 306 -19.03 17.17 -1.75
C ILE A 306 -18.91 18.37 -0.81
N LEU A 307 -18.03 19.31 -1.15
CA LEU A 307 -17.86 20.57 -0.44
C LEU A 307 -18.61 21.68 -1.19
N ARG A 308 -19.29 22.59 -0.48
CA ARG A 308 -19.88 23.77 -1.14
C ARG A 308 -18.76 24.67 -1.68
N SER A 309 -19.07 25.47 -2.70
CA SER A 309 -18.11 26.47 -3.19
C SER A 309 -17.76 27.46 -2.06
N GLY A 310 -16.46 27.72 -1.88
CA GLY A 310 -15.94 28.58 -0.81
C GLY A 310 -15.69 27.85 0.51
N SER A 311 -15.92 28.52 1.64
CA SER A 311 -15.52 28.02 2.97
C SER A 311 -16.44 26.92 3.51
N ASN A 312 -15.84 25.82 3.97
CA ASN A 312 -16.50 24.68 4.62
C ASN A 312 -15.91 24.43 6.02
N SER A 313 -16.69 23.77 6.88
CA SER A 313 -16.20 23.18 8.12
C SER A 313 -16.27 21.66 8.06
N LEU A 314 -15.19 21.00 8.48
CA LEU A 314 -15.09 19.54 8.57
C LEU A 314 -14.90 19.18 10.04
N THR A 315 -15.86 18.45 10.62
CA THR A 315 -15.83 18.00 12.01
C THR A 315 -15.56 16.51 12.08
N PHE A 316 -14.56 16.14 12.88
CA PHE A 316 -14.06 14.78 13.04
C PHE A 316 -14.36 14.25 14.45
N GLY A 317 -14.84 13.00 14.55
CA GLY A 317 -15.07 12.29 15.81
C GLY A 317 -16.42 12.57 16.49
N SER A 318 -17.28 13.40 15.90
CA SER A 318 -18.57 13.75 16.51
C SER A 318 -19.52 12.54 16.53
N GLY A 319 -20.21 12.29 17.64
CA GLY A 319 -21.29 11.29 17.72
C GLY A 319 -20.87 9.82 17.66
N GLN A 320 -19.57 9.49 17.63
CA GLN A 320 -19.09 8.10 17.73
C GLN A 320 -18.71 7.74 19.19
N THR A 321 -18.93 6.47 19.56
CA THR A 321 -18.63 5.95 20.90
C THR A 321 -17.22 5.38 21.02
N ASN A 322 -16.63 4.93 19.91
CA ASN A 322 -15.25 4.46 19.86
C ASN A 322 -14.28 5.63 19.68
N TYR A 323 -13.02 5.45 20.06
CA TYR A 323 -11.95 6.41 19.73
C TYR A 323 -11.60 6.29 18.24
N ALA A 324 -11.01 7.35 17.68
CA ALA A 324 -10.45 7.39 16.34
C ALA A 324 -8.92 7.35 16.40
N GLY A 325 -8.25 7.16 15.26
CA GLY A 325 -6.81 7.43 15.14
C GLY A 325 -6.50 8.90 15.44
N ASP A 326 -5.29 9.16 15.88
CA ASP A 326 -4.80 10.51 16.16
C ASP A 326 -4.61 11.25 14.82
N LEU A 327 -5.36 12.32 14.61
CA LEU A 327 -5.39 13.04 13.34
C LEU A 327 -4.21 14.01 13.28
N ASP A 328 -3.36 13.83 12.28
CA ASP A 328 -2.24 14.74 11.97
C ASP A 328 -2.76 15.94 11.18
N LYS A 329 -3.26 15.65 9.98
CA LYS A 329 -3.73 16.68 9.05
C LYS A 329 -4.73 16.13 8.06
N ILE A 330 -5.30 17.03 7.28
CA ILE A 330 -5.97 16.66 6.03
C ILE A 330 -5.32 17.36 4.84
N ILE A 331 -5.37 16.71 3.69
CA ILE A 331 -5.06 17.33 2.40
C ILE A 331 -6.31 17.29 1.54
N VAL A 332 -6.76 18.46 1.07
CA VAL A 332 -7.94 18.61 0.22
C VAL A 332 -7.48 18.87 -1.21
N TYR A 333 -7.80 17.95 -2.10
CA TYR A 333 -7.40 18.03 -3.50
C TYR A 333 -8.46 18.78 -4.33
N THR A 334 -8.00 19.58 -5.29
CA THR A 334 -8.86 20.28 -6.26
C THR A 334 -8.96 19.54 -7.59
N ALA A 335 -7.98 18.68 -7.88
CA ALA A 335 -8.02 17.78 -9.03
C ALA A 335 -9.02 16.65 -8.76
N THR A 336 -9.86 16.40 -9.76
CA THR A 336 -10.79 15.26 -9.81
C THR A 336 -10.13 14.04 -10.43
#